data_AF-A0A0M3HV89-F1
#
_entry.id   AF-A0A0M3HV89-F1
#
_cell.length_a   1.000
_cell.length_b   1.000
_cell.length_c   1.000
_cell.angle_alpha   90.00
_cell.angle_beta   90.00
_cell.angle_gamma   90.00
#
_symmetry.space_group_name_H-M   'P 1'
#
loop_
_entity.id
_entity.type
_entity.pdbx_description
1 polymer ?
#
loop_
_entity_poly.entity_id
_entity_poly.type
_entity_poly.pdbx_seq_one_letter_code
_entity_poly.pdbx_strand_id
1 'polypeptide(L)'
;MRPQIWKIVALLYIVATCDPKEAIDVDSLKGVDKEMAKLMGFIGFDTTKNKKVPGNSEGAVQINKPRRYRQYMNRKGGFNRPLDYVA
;
A
#
# COMPACT_ATOMS: atom_id res chain seq x y z
N MET A 1 -12.72 46.51 22.26
CA MET A 1 -11.48 46.73 23.05
C MET A 1 -10.49 45.63 22.72
N ARG A 2 -9.27 45.99 22.32
CA ARG A 2 -8.34 45.12 21.57
C ARG A 2 -7.71 44.03 22.45
N PRO A 3 -7.90 42.73 22.16
CA PRO A 3 -7.27 41.60 22.86
C PRO A 3 -5.83 41.37 22.37
N GLN A 4 -5.01 42.43 22.35
CA GLN A 4 -3.64 42.40 21.82
C GLN A 4 -2.60 42.18 22.93
N ILE A 5 -2.91 42.53 24.18
CA ILE A 5 -1.99 42.35 25.32
C ILE A 5 -1.77 40.86 25.60
N TRP A 6 -2.84 40.05 25.61
CA TRP A 6 -2.73 38.60 25.80
C TRP A 6 -1.98 37.89 24.66
N LYS A 7 -2.05 38.44 23.43
CA LYS A 7 -1.25 37.93 22.31
C LYS A 7 0.23 38.26 22.49
N ILE A 8 0.57 39.45 22.97
CA ILE A 8 1.96 39.86 23.23
C ILE A 8 2.55 39.06 24.39
N VAL A 9 1.80 38.85 25.48
CA VAL A 9 2.24 38.05 26.63
C VAL A 9 2.41 36.58 26.25
N ALA A 10 1.49 36.01 25.47
CA ALA A 10 1.62 34.64 24.96
C ALA A 10 2.82 34.49 24.01
N LEU A 11 3.05 35.46 23.11
CA LEU A 11 4.18 35.44 22.19
C LEU A 11 5.52 35.60 22.93
N LEU A 12 5.57 36.45 23.96
CA LEU A 12 6.75 36.63 24.81
C LEU A 12 7.04 35.36 25.64
N TYR A 13 6.01 34.70 26.16
CA TYR A 13 6.15 33.44 26.90
C TYR A 13 6.62 32.30 25.97
N ILE A 14 6.07 32.18 24.76
CA ILE A 14 6.48 31.19 23.75
C ILE A 14 7.93 31.41 23.29
N VAL A 15 8.36 32.66 23.10
CA VAL A 15 9.75 32.99 22.72
C VAL A 15 10.71 32.76 23.89
N ALA A 16 10.29 33.02 25.14
CA ALA A 16 11.10 32.78 26.33
C ALA A 16 11.23 31.29 26.71
N THR A 17 10.28 30.43 26.30
CA THR A 17 10.37 28.97 26.46
C THR A 17 10.94 28.24 25.23
N CYS A 18 11.40 28.99 24.22
CA CYS A 18 12.08 28.39 23.07
C CYS A 18 13.53 28.14 23.46
N ASP A 19 13.74 27.07 24.22
CA ASP A 19 15.08 26.57 24.52
C ASP A 19 15.83 26.38 23.19
N PRO A 20 17.05 26.93 23.04
CA PRO A 20 17.85 26.70 21.85
C PRO A 20 18.08 25.19 21.76
N LYS A 21 17.42 24.58 20.78
CA LYS A 21 17.51 23.17 20.42
C LYS A 21 18.95 22.71 20.60
N GLU A 22 19.10 21.68 21.43
CA GLU A 22 20.37 21.02 21.69
C GLU A 22 21.15 20.91 20.39
N ALA A 23 22.36 21.49 20.41
CA ALA A 23 23.28 21.39 19.29
C ALA A 23 23.41 19.91 18.95
N ILE A 24 23.14 19.57 17.68
CA ILE A 24 23.36 18.22 17.18
C ILE A 24 24.86 17.97 17.33
N ASP A 25 25.21 17.19 18.35
CA ASP A 25 26.58 16.85 18.68
C ASP A 25 27.19 16.05 17.52
N VAL A 26 28.35 16.50 17.04
CA VAL A 26 29.07 15.90 15.90
C VAL A 26 29.53 14.46 16.19
N ASP A 27 29.60 14.07 17.46
CA ASP A 27 29.86 12.67 17.84
C ASP A 27 28.66 11.75 17.62
N SER A 28 27.42 12.27 17.59
CA SER A 28 26.24 11.52 17.22
C SER A 28 26.14 11.27 15.70
N LEU A 29 26.84 12.06 14.87
CA LEU A 29 26.81 11.96 13.41
C LEU A 29 27.70 10.82 12.86
N LYS A 30 28.70 10.36 13.62
CA LYS A 30 29.68 9.34 13.20
C LYS A 30 29.07 7.95 12.91
N GLY A 31 27.85 7.68 13.38
CA GLY A 31 27.08 6.46 13.06
C GLY A 31 26.08 6.65 11.91
N VAL A 32 25.68 7.89 11.64
CA VAL A 32 24.58 8.24 10.74
C VAL A 32 24.94 7.95 9.29
N ASP A 33 26.20 8.07 8.87
CA ASP A 33 26.59 7.81 7.47
C ASP A 33 26.24 6.40 7.01
N LYS A 34 26.43 5.40 7.88
CA LYS A 34 26.09 3.99 7.58
C LYS A 34 24.58 3.76 7.60
N GLU A 35 23.87 4.43 8.50
CA GLU A 35 22.41 4.34 8.60
C GLU A 35 21.71 5.07 7.45
N MET A 36 22.21 6.25 7.04
CA MET A 36 21.79 6.99 5.86
C MET A 36 22.09 6.20 4.59
N ALA A 37 23.28 5.61 4.44
CA ALA A 37 23.59 4.77 3.28
C ALA A 37 22.69 3.52 3.19
N LYS A 38 22.25 2.98 4.35
CA LYS A 38 21.26 1.89 4.43
C LYS A 38 19.85 2.36 4.09
N LEU A 39 19.43 3.53 4.60
CA LEU A 39 18.13 4.16 4.30
C LEU A 39 18.01 4.54 2.82
N MET A 40 19.09 5.04 2.21
CA MET A 40 19.16 5.36 0.79
C MET A 40 19.30 4.11 -0.10
N GLY A 41 19.42 2.92 0.49
CA GLY A 41 19.40 1.64 -0.23
C GLY A 41 20.71 1.24 -0.92
N PHE A 42 21.84 1.87 -0.58
CA PHE A 42 23.14 1.59 -1.22
C PHE A 42 23.85 0.34 -0.70
N ILE A 43 23.51 -0.13 0.51
CA ILE A 43 24.26 -1.20 1.20
C ILE A 43 23.62 -2.59 1.00
N GLY A 44 22.34 -2.70 0.63
CA GLY A 44 21.70 -3.99 0.41
C GLY A 44 20.37 -3.89 -0.33
N PHE A 45 20.17 -4.76 -1.31
CA PHE A 45 18.93 -4.86 -2.07
C PHE A 45 18.05 -5.97 -1.50
N ASP A 46 16.98 -5.60 -0.80
CA ASP A 46 15.98 -6.55 -0.33
C ASP A 46 15.08 -7.01 -1.49
N THR A 47 15.09 -8.31 -1.79
CA THR A 47 14.18 -8.90 -2.78
C THR A 47 12.80 -9.18 -2.18
N THR A 48 11.76 -8.93 -2.97
CA THR A 48 10.36 -9.31 -2.69
C THR A 48 10.00 -10.70 -3.23
N LYS A 49 10.96 -11.43 -3.84
CA LYS A 49 10.73 -12.78 -4.36
C LYS A 49 10.24 -13.71 -3.25
N ASN A 50 9.11 -14.39 -3.47
CA ASN A 50 8.44 -15.29 -2.53
C ASN A 50 7.97 -14.65 -1.21
N LYS A 51 7.96 -13.32 -1.09
CA LYS A 51 7.39 -12.61 0.07
C LYS A 51 6.01 -12.06 -0.27
N LYS A 52 5.05 -12.19 0.64
CA LYS A 52 3.71 -11.62 0.45
C LYS A 52 3.74 -10.13 0.75
N VAL A 53 3.54 -9.31 -0.29
CA VAL A 53 3.43 -7.85 -0.16
C VAL A 53 1.95 -7.49 0.05
N PRO A 54 1.59 -6.73 1.10
CA PRO A 54 0.21 -6.26 1.29
C PRO A 54 -0.22 -5.43 0.07
N GLY A 55 -1.40 -5.71 -0.49
CA GLY A 55 -1.91 -5.06 -1.70
C GLY A 55 -1.65 -5.80 -3.02
N ASN A 56 -0.73 -6.79 -3.05
CA ASN A 56 -0.48 -7.61 -4.25
C ASN A 56 -1.26 -8.94 -4.26
N SER A 57 -2.48 -8.93 -3.70
CA SER A 57 -3.32 -10.14 -3.60
C SER A 57 -4.36 -10.26 -4.71
N GLU A 58 -4.49 -9.25 -5.56
CA GLU A 58 -5.51 -9.18 -6.59
C GLU A 58 -4.93 -9.72 -7.90
N GLY A 59 -5.49 -10.84 -8.36
CA GLY A 59 -5.24 -11.41 -9.67
C GLY A 59 -6.57 -11.73 -10.32
N ALA A 60 -6.80 -11.23 -11.53
CA ALA A 60 -7.97 -11.57 -12.32
C ALA A 60 -7.62 -12.68 -13.32
N VAL A 61 -8.49 -13.70 -13.43
CA VAL A 61 -8.35 -14.76 -14.43
C VAL A 61 -9.48 -14.62 -15.45
N GLN A 62 -9.11 -14.42 -16.72
CA GLN A 62 -10.07 -14.44 -17.83
C GLN A 62 -10.32 -15.88 -18.26
N ILE A 63 -11.44 -16.47 -17.82
CA ILE A 63 -11.87 -17.81 -18.24
C ILE A 63 -12.94 -17.68 -19.33
N ASN A 64 -12.54 -17.92 -20.59
CA ASN A 64 -13.48 -18.00 -21.71
C ASN A 64 -14.19 -19.36 -21.68
N LYS A 65 -15.45 -19.39 -21.24
CA LYS A 65 -16.27 -20.61 -21.26
C LYS A 65 -16.70 -20.91 -22.70
N PRO A 66 -16.29 -22.04 -23.31
CA PRO A 66 -16.73 -22.38 -24.65
C PRO A 66 -18.24 -22.64 -24.66
N ARG A 67 -18.95 -22.08 -25.65
CA ARG A 67 -20.38 -22.37 -25.83
C ARG A 67 -20.52 -23.77 -26.42
N ARG A 68 -21.29 -24.63 -25.75
CA ARG A 68 -21.62 -25.97 -26.27
C ARG A 68 -22.84 -25.88 -27.19
N TYR A 69 -22.77 -26.53 -28.35
CA TYR A 69 -23.89 -26.58 -29.29
C TYR A 69 -24.99 -27.48 -28.74
N ARG A 70 -26.24 -27.05 -28.93
CA ARG A 70 -27.42 -27.84 -28.56
C ARG A 70 -27.84 -28.66 -29.76
N GLN A 71 -27.77 -29.99 -29.64
CA GLN A 71 -28.35 -30.87 -30.64
C GLN A 71 -29.87 -30.85 -30.48
N TYR A 72 -30.57 -30.24 -31.44
CA TYR A 72 -32.03 -30.09 -31.42
C TYR A 72 -32.73 -31.25 -32.14
N MET A 73 -32.19 -31.68 -33.27
CA MET A 73 -32.80 -32.74 -34.09
C MET A 73 -32.42 -34.14 -33.57
N ASN A 74 -33.39 -35.06 -33.66
CA ASN A 74 -33.28 -36.47 -33.25
C ASN A 74 -32.81 -36.70 -31.80
N ARG A 75 -33.27 -35.85 -30.86
CA ARG A 75 -33.08 -36.09 -29.43
C ARG A 75 -33.93 -37.28 -28.98
N LYS A 76 -33.34 -38.28 -28.33
CA LYS A 76 -34.11 -39.33 -27.65
C LYS A 76 -34.86 -38.70 -26.47
N GLY A 77 -36.19 -38.79 -26.48
CA GLY A 77 -37.03 -38.42 -25.33
C GLY A 77 -37.97 -37.22 -25.50
N GLY A 78 -38.13 -36.66 -26.70
CA GLY A 78 -39.20 -35.69 -26.97
C GLY A 78 -38.94 -34.27 -26.48
N PHE A 79 -39.95 -33.41 -26.63
CA PHE A 79 -39.87 -31.96 -26.40
C PHE A 79 -39.71 -31.63 -24.90
N ASN A 80 -39.02 -30.52 -24.57
CA ASN A 80 -38.78 -30.03 -23.19
C ASN A 80 -37.99 -30.93 -22.21
N ARG A 81 -37.24 -31.93 -22.67
CA ARG A 81 -36.26 -32.63 -21.80
C ARG A 81 -34.96 -31.84 -21.60
N PRO A 82 -34.32 -31.93 -20.42
CA PRO A 82 -33.00 -31.32 -20.18
C PRO A 82 -31.96 -31.86 -21.18
N LEU A 83 -30.98 -31.02 -21.52
CA LEU A 83 -29.94 -31.38 -22.48
C LEU A 83 -28.89 -32.25 -21.79
N ASP A 84 -28.54 -33.38 -22.41
CA ASP A 84 -27.47 -34.24 -21.91
C ASP A 84 -26.13 -33.51 -21.96
N TYR A 85 -25.32 -33.69 -20.93
CA TYR A 85 -23.98 -33.13 -20.89
C TYR A 85 -23.10 -33.91 -21.87
N VAL A 86 -22.95 -33.40 -23.09
CA VAL A 86 -21.96 -33.95 -24.04
C VAL A 86 -20.59 -33.56 -23.50
N ALA A 87 -19.93 -34.49 -22.80
CA ALA A 87 -18.58 -34.32 -22.25
C ALA A 87 -17.62 -33.85 -23.35
#